data_AF-A0A7S2JP78-F1
#
_entry.id   AF-A0A7S2JP78-F1
#
_cell.length_a   1.000
_cell.length_b   1.000
_cell.length_c   1.000
_cell.angle_alpha   90.00
_cell.angle_beta   90.00
_cell.angle_gamma   90.00
#
_symmetry.space_group_name_H-M   'P 1'
#
loop_
_entity.id
_entity.type
_entity.pdbx_description
1 polymer ?
#
loop_
_entity_poly.entity_id
_entity_poly.type
_entity_poly.pdbx_seq_one_letter_code
_entity_poly.pdbx_strand_id
1 'polypeptide(L)'
;LMRVYGALMWSLGSIISSPEVPRVYIGSFWDAPFRNLGMAGLMEAEEADLVQELASLPEDNVMNKINEIARRARLVQVHVHLMSYMREQVVTKWVGRRQAQ
;
A
#
# COMPACT_ATOMS: atom_id res chain seq x y z
N LEU A 1 4.24 21.91 14.92
CA LEU A 1 4.63 20.83 14.01
C LEU A 1 4.68 19.46 14.72
N MET A 2 5.53 19.27 15.73
CA MET A 2 5.68 17.97 16.42
C MET A 2 4.39 17.35 16.98
N ARG A 3 3.49 18.15 17.56
CA ARG A 3 2.19 17.63 18.06
C ARG A 3 1.29 17.11 16.94
N VAL A 4 1.31 17.77 15.78
CA VAL A 4 0.53 17.35 14.60
C VAL A 4 1.14 16.08 14.01
N TYR A 5 2.47 16.03 13.92
CA TYR A 5 3.19 14.83 13.48
C TYR A 5 2.89 13.61 14.35
N GLY A 6 2.94 13.76 15.68
CA GLY A 6 2.61 12.67 16.61
C GLY A 6 1.15 12.19 16.47
N ALA A 7 0.20 13.12 16.36
CA ALA A 7 -1.21 12.77 16.13
C ALA A 7 -1.43 12.05 14.79
N LEU A 8 -0.74 12.49 13.73
CA LEU A 8 -0.77 11.84 12.42
C LEU A 8 -0.23 10.41 12.52
N MET A 9 0.97 10.22 13.06
CA MET A 9 1.59 8.89 13.19
C MET A 9 0.74 7.93 14.03
N TRP A 10 0.13 8.43 15.12
CA TRP A 10 -0.81 7.65 15.92
C TRP A 10 -2.01 7.17 15.09
N SER A 11 -2.60 8.07 14.30
CA SER A 11 -3.72 7.72 13.42
C SER A 11 -3.33 6.79 12.28
N LEU A 12 -2.12 6.91 11.72
CA LEU A 12 -1.64 6.04 10.65
C LEU A 12 -1.41 4.62 11.15
N GLY A 13 -0.93 4.45 12.38
CA GLY A 13 -0.69 3.13 12.98
C GLY A 13 -1.95 2.27 13.13
N SER A 14 -3.14 2.88 13.23
CA SER A 14 -4.40 2.13 13.29
C SER A 14 -4.99 1.78 11.92
N ILE A 15 -4.54 2.46 10.85
CA ILE A 15 -5.10 2.32 9.49
C ILE A 15 -4.20 1.46 8.61
N ILE A 16 -2.88 1.59 8.73
CA ILE A 16 -1.92 0.89 7.90
C ILE A 16 -1.74 -0.54 8.42
N SER A 17 -2.09 -1.52 7.59
CA SER A 17 -1.95 -2.95 7.89
C SER A 17 -0.52 -3.47 7.64
N SER A 18 0.48 -2.69 8.03
CA SER A 18 1.90 -3.05 7.96
C SER A 18 2.56 -2.71 9.30
N PRO A 19 3.41 -3.60 9.87
CA PRO A 19 4.18 -3.29 11.06
C PRO A 19 5.32 -2.29 10.80
N GLU A 20 5.60 -1.98 9.53
CA GLU A 20 6.64 -1.03 9.12
C GLU A 20 6.12 0.41 9.22
N VAL A 21 6.95 1.29 9.79
CA VAL A 21 6.61 2.70 9.99
C VAL A 21 6.72 3.43 8.64
N PRO A 22 5.68 4.11 8.16
CA PRO A 22 5.75 4.85 6.90
C PRO A 22 6.69 6.06 7.01
N ARG A 23 7.45 6.34 5.94
CA ARG A 23 8.19 7.61 5.80
C ARG A 23 7.18 8.74 5.58
N VAL A 24 7.33 9.83 6.33
CA VAL A 24 6.49 11.02 6.24
C VAL A 24 7.39 12.23 5.97
N TYR A 25 7.23 12.82 4.80
CA TYR A 25 7.94 14.04 4.40
C TYR A 25 7.21 15.27 4.90
N ILE A 26 7.91 16.12 5.65
CA ILE A 26 7.32 17.30 6.30
C ILE A 26 7.84 18.57 5.62
N GLY A 27 6.98 19.24 4.86
CA GLY A 27 7.36 20.43 4.12
C GLY A 27 6.18 21.32 3.75
N SER A 28 6.50 22.44 3.11
CA SER A 28 5.53 23.35 2.49
C SER A 28 5.87 23.43 1.01
N PHE A 29 5.26 22.55 0.22
CA PHE A 29 5.62 22.32 -1.18
C PHE A 29 4.98 23.37 -2.13
N TRP A 30 5.41 24.62 -2.00
CA TRP A 30 4.97 25.73 -2.84
C TRP A 30 6.03 26.85 -2.87
N ASP A 31 5.95 27.75 -3.84
CA ASP A 31 7.00 28.75 -4.07
C ASP A 31 6.98 29.97 -3.12
N ALA A 32 6.14 29.96 -2.07
CA ALA A 32 6.04 31.09 -1.15
C ALA A 32 7.07 30.98 0.00
N PRO A 33 7.59 32.11 0.51
CA PRO A 33 8.58 32.09 1.58
C PRO A 33 8.02 31.47 2.87
N PHE A 34 8.88 30.76 3.60
CA PHE A 34 8.49 30.18 4.89
C PHE A 34 8.12 31.28 5.88
N ARG A 35 6.93 31.14 6.48
CA ARG A 35 6.47 32.05 7.54
C ARG A 35 7.28 31.88 8.85
N ASN A 36 7.72 30.65 9.13
CA ASN A 36 8.50 30.31 10.33
C ASN A 36 9.87 29.77 9.92
N LEU A 37 10.91 30.59 10.04
CA LEU A 37 12.26 30.24 9.62
C LEU A 37 12.95 29.22 10.55
N GLY A 38 12.48 29.06 11.79
CA GLY A 38 13.11 28.17 12.78
C GLY A 38 13.14 26.69 12.39
N MET A 39 12.38 26.28 11.37
CA MET A 39 12.33 24.91 10.86
C MET A 39 12.63 24.83 9.36
N ALA A 40 13.05 25.94 8.72
CA ALA A 40 13.26 26.03 7.28
C ALA A 40 14.26 24.98 6.79
N GLY A 41 15.42 24.85 7.45
CA GLY A 41 16.43 23.86 7.05
C GLY A 41 15.96 22.40 7.16
N LEU A 42 15.07 22.08 8.09
CA LEU A 42 14.46 20.75 8.16
C LEU A 42 13.50 20.52 6.97
N MET A 43 12.68 21.52 6.66
CA MET A 43 11.69 21.43 5.58
C MET A 43 12.37 21.35 4.20
N GLU A 44 13.44 22.12 4.00
CA GLU A 44 14.28 22.05 2.79
C GLU A 44 14.96 20.68 2.64
N ALA A 45 15.47 20.11 3.74
CA ALA A 45 16.06 18.78 3.72
C ALA A 45 15.01 17.69 3.40
N GLU A 46 13.83 17.74 4.01
CA GLU A 46 12.74 16.80 3.72
C GLU A 46 12.22 16.92 2.28
N GLU A 47 12.19 18.14 1.73
CA GLU A 47 11.85 18.36 0.32
C GLU A 47 12.91 17.77 -0.62
N ALA A 48 14.20 17.99 -0.34
CA ALA A 48 15.28 17.42 -1.12
C ALA A 48 15.25 15.88 -1.11
N ASP A 49 15.04 15.27 0.06
CA ASP A 49 14.89 13.82 0.20
C ASP A 49 13.70 13.29 -0.62
N LEU A 50 12.55 13.99 -0.58
CA LEU A 50 11.36 13.60 -1.35
C LEU A 50 11.62 13.67 -2.86
N VAL A 51 12.26 14.74 -3.34
CA VAL A 51 12.58 14.90 -4.76
C VAL A 51 13.56 13.83 -5.22
N GLN A 52 14.54 13.48 -4.38
CA GLN A 52 15.47 12.40 -4.69
C GLN A 52 14.77 11.04 -4.81
N GLU A 53 13.86 10.72 -3.88
CA GLU A 53 13.08 9.48 -3.93
C GLU A 53 12.17 9.44 -5.17
N LEU A 54 11.50 10.55 -5.49
CA LEU A 54 10.69 10.67 -6.72
C LEU A 54 11.53 10.43 -7.98
N ALA A 55 12.77 10.91 -8.00
CA ALA A 55 13.68 10.71 -9.11
C ALA A 55 14.15 9.26 -9.28
N SER A 56 14.20 8.45 -8.21
CA SER A 56 14.59 7.03 -8.29
C SER A 56 13.45 6.09 -8.68
N LEU A 57 12.18 6.52 -8.59
CA LEU A 57 11.00 5.71 -8.92
C LEU A 57 11.04 4.99 -10.28
N PRO A 58 11.56 5.57 -11.37
CA PRO A 58 11.62 4.90 -12.67
C PRO A 58 12.49 3.63 -12.63
N GLU A 59 13.59 3.65 -11.88
CA GLU A 59 14.51 2.50 -11.75
C GLU A 59 13.83 1.34 -11.01
N ASP A 60 13.09 1.65 -9.96
CA ASP A 60 12.37 0.67 -9.15
C ASP A 60 11.10 0.13 -9.84
N ASN A 61 10.63 0.79 -10.91
CA ASN A 61 9.37 0.46 -11.58
C ASN A 61 9.33 -0.97 -12.12
N VAL A 62 10.45 -1.46 -12.66
CA VAL A 62 10.53 -2.81 -13.24
C VAL A 62 10.33 -3.86 -12.15
N MET A 63 11.04 -3.73 -11.02
CA MET A 63 10.87 -4.65 -9.89
C MET A 63 9.49 -4.55 -9.26
N ASN A 64 8.94 -3.34 -9.16
CA ASN A 64 7.58 -3.13 -8.67
C ASN A 64 6.53 -3.84 -9.55
N LYS A 65 6.68 -3.78 -10.88
CA LYS A 65 5.81 -4.51 -11.82
C LYS A 65 5.93 -6.02 -11.66
N ILE A 66 7.15 -6.54 -11.52
CA ILE A 66 7.37 -7.98 -11.30
C ILE A 66 6.70 -8.42 -9.98
N ASN A 67 6.88 -7.66 -8.91
CA ASN A 67 6.27 -7.92 -7.61
C ASN A 67 4.73 -7.87 -7.69
N GLU A 68 4.17 -6.93 -8.44
CA GLU A 68 2.73 -6.83 -8.66
C GLU A 68 2.19 -8.06 -9.43
N ILE A 69 2.85 -8.46 -10.51
CA ILE A 69 2.49 -9.66 -11.27
C ILE A 69 2.53 -10.90 -10.38
N ALA A 70 3.59 -11.06 -9.57
CA ALA A 70 3.71 -12.17 -8.64
C ALA A 70 2.57 -12.18 -7.60
N ARG A 71 2.18 -11.01 -7.08
CA ARG A 71 1.04 -10.87 -6.15
C ARG A 71 -0.28 -11.25 -6.84
N ARG A 72 -0.50 -10.79 -8.07
CA ARG A 72 -1.69 -11.11 -8.87
C ARG A 72 -1.76 -12.61 -9.19
N ALA A 73 -0.65 -13.23 -9.56
CA ALA A 73 -0.59 -14.67 -9.83
C ALA A 73 -1.01 -15.49 -8.61
N ARG A 74 -0.52 -15.16 -7.40
CA ARG A 74 -0.94 -15.81 -6.16
C ARG A 74 -2.44 -15.64 -5.89
N LEU A 75 -3.00 -14.46 -6.14
CA LEU A 75 -4.43 -14.21 -5.98
C LEU A 75 -5.26 -15.08 -6.95
N VAL A 76 -4.83 -15.20 -8.21
CA VAL A 76 -5.49 -16.05 -9.20
C VAL A 76 -5.43 -17.53 -8.78
N GLN A 77 -4.30 -18.01 -8.27
CA GLN A 77 -4.19 -19.38 -7.76
C GLN A 77 -5.21 -19.67 -6.65
N VAL A 78 -5.33 -18.77 -5.67
CA VAL A 78 -6.34 -18.87 -4.60
C VAL A 78 -7.75 -18.87 -5.18
N HIS A 79 -8.03 -17.99 -6.14
CA HIS A 79 -9.33 -17.90 -6.80
C HIS A 79 -9.69 -19.20 -7.54
N VAL A 80 -8.75 -19.78 -8.29
CA VAL A 80 -8.94 -21.05 -8.99
C VAL A 80 -9.22 -22.18 -8.01
N HIS A 81 -8.46 -22.29 -6.91
CA HIS A 81 -8.72 -23.30 -5.89
C HIS A 81 -10.11 -23.14 -5.26
N LEU A 82 -10.51 -21.91 -4.95
CA LEU A 82 -11.84 -21.62 -4.40
C LEU A 82 -12.96 -22.02 -5.37
N MET A 83 -12.84 -21.65 -6.65
CA MET A 83 -13.82 -21.99 -7.68
C MET A 83 -13.92 -23.50 -7.90
N SER A 84 -12.79 -24.20 -7.97
CA SER A 84 -12.75 -25.66 -8.11
C SER A 84 -13.46 -26.35 -6.94
N TYR A 85 -13.16 -25.93 -5.70
CA TYR A 85 -13.83 -26.45 -4.50
C TYR A 85 -15.35 -26.19 -4.52
N MET A 86 -15.77 -24.97 -4.86
CA MET A 86 -17.19 -24.63 -4.97
C MET A 86 -17.89 -25.47 -6.05
N ARG A 87 -17.24 -25.69 -7.20
CA ARG A 87 -17.78 -26.50 -8.28
C ARG A 87 -18.03 -27.94 -7.83
N GLU A 88 -17.07 -28.56 -7.15
CA GLU A 88 -17.21 -29.92 -6.61
C GLU A 88 -18.38 -30.02 -5.62
N GLN A 89 -18.51 -29.05 -4.71
CA GLN A 89 -19.62 -29.00 -3.75
C GLN A 89 -20.99 -28.88 -4.43
N VAL A 90 -21.10 -27.99 -5.44
CA VAL A 90 -22.35 -27.81 -6.19
C VAL A 90 -22.70 -29.08 -6.95
N VAL A 91 -21.75 -29.66 -7.70
CA VAL A 91 -21.99 -30.89 -8.48
C VAL A 91 -22.41 -32.04 -7.56
N THR A 92 -21.70 -32.23 -6.44
CA THR A 92 -22.00 -33.29 -5.48
C THR A 92 -23.40 -33.15 -4.88
N LYS A 93 -23.77 -31.94 -4.42
CA LYS A 93 -25.10 -31.67 -3.84
C LYS A 93 -26.23 -31.72 -4.86
N TRP A 94 -25.95 -31.42 -6.13
CA TRP A 94 -26.97 -31.41 -7.18
C TRP A 94 -27.22 -32.82 -7.73
N VAL A 95 -26.17 -33.64 -7.90
CA VAL A 95 -26.31 -35.07 -8.26
C VAL A 95 -26.97 -35.86 -7.13
N GLY A 96 -26.59 -35.62 -5.87
CA GLY A 96 -27.19 -36.30 -4.72
C GLY A 96 -28.69 -36.04 -4.56
N ARG A 97 -29.20 -34.87 -4.99
CA ARG A 97 -30.65 -34.59 -5.01
C ARG A 97 -31.42 -35.35 -6.08
N ARG A 98 -30.80 -35.68 -7.22
CA ARG A 98 -31.43 -36.42 -8.32
C ARG A 98 -31.57 -37.93 -8.04
N GLN A 99 -30.76 -38.49 -7.15
CA GLN A 99 -30.84 -39.90 -6.76
C GLN A 99 -31.84 -40.16 -5.63
N ALA A 100 -32.33 -39.10 -4.97
CA ALA A 100 -33.29 -39.17 -3.87
C ALA A 100 -34.76 -38.88 -4.30
N GLN A 101 -35.01 -38.68 -5.60
CA GLN A 101 -36.33 -38.59 -6.23
C GLN A 101 -36.52 -39.80 -7.14
#